data_AF-A0A323VSF5-F1
#
_entry.id   AF-A0A323VSF5-F1
#
_cell.length_a   1.000
_cell.length_b   1.000
_cell.length_c   1.000
_cell.angle_alpha   90.00
_cell.angle_beta   90.00
_cell.angle_gamma   90.00
#
_symmetry.space_group_name_H-M   'P 1'
#
loop_
_entity.id
_entity.type
_entity.pdbx_description
1 polymer ?
#
loop_
_entity_poly.entity_id
_entity_poly.type
_entity_poly.pdbx_seq_one_letter_code
_entity_poly.pdbx_strand_id
1 'polypeptide(L)'
;MRRPPPLRRPAAALLVAATLLLGTAGPALAESSRPTVDPSAPTPTSPYPGPPPQGSAPDGSTVGGDALDTRGLVTVAGAPAPPPGIDARGWLVADLGTGAVLGAQDPHGRYYPASTLKTLTLLTLAPTLDHALVVQGTTEDEAIEGSRVGLVNGGQYSVDLLFRALVMQSGNDAANALARAAGGVGPTLQAMNATAERLGAYDTVAGTPSGLDVAGQSSSPYDLALIMRQLIADPYTSGVLQTRTADIPAVEGRAAGYQIQNQDTLLSTYPGTLGGKTGFTDAARHTFVAAAERGGRRRRGQRHLRGRPLHAHRRERPGGGRRGRPGHRRDGQRRRPA
;
A
#
# COMPACT_ATOMS: atom_id res chain seq x y z
N MET A 1 -67.47 -64.36 47.61
CA MET A 1 -68.23 -64.15 46.35
C MET A 1 -67.27 -63.62 45.28
N ARG A 2 -67.35 -64.12 44.04
CA ARG A 2 -66.37 -63.93 42.94
C ARG A 2 -66.52 -62.61 42.17
N ARG A 3 -65.39 -62.18 41.54
CA ARG A 3 -65.16 -61.28 40.36
C ARG A 3 -64.78 -59.82 40.66
N PRO A 4 -64.09 -59.12 39.73
CA PRO A 4 -62.94 -59.49 38.85
C PRO A 4 -61.82 -58.39 38.88
N PRO A 5 -60.66 -58.54 38.19
CA PRO A 5 -59.67 -57.46 38.07
C PRO A 5 -59.92 -56.59 36.82
N PRO A 6 -59.63 -55.28 36.83
CA PRO A 6 -59.58 -54.48 35.61
C PRO A 6 -58.14 -54.20 35.14
N LEU A 7 -57.86 -54.74 33.95
CA LEU A 7 -57.28 -54.13 32.75
C LEU A 7 -56.13 -53.11 32.90
N ARG A 8 -54.96 -53.54 32.40
CA ARG A 8 -53.80 -52.73 32.03
C ARG A 8 -54.09 -51.83 30.82
N ARG A 9 -53.71 -50.55 30.89
CA ARG A 9 -53.51 -49.66 29.73
C ARG A 9 -52.01 -49.48 29.50
N PRO A 10 -51.49 -49.60 28.25
CA PRO A 10 -50.08 -49.33 27.98
C PRO A 10 -49.83 -47.82 27.95
N ALA A 11 -48.85 -47.36 28.75
CA ALA A 11 -48.36 -46.00 28.73
C ALA A 11 -47.47 -45.81 27.49
N ALA A 12 -47.82 -44.85 26.65
CA ALA A 12 -47.03 -44.43 25.50
C ALA A 12 -45.71 -43.80 25.98
N ALA A 13 -44.59 -44.33 25.51
CA ALA A 13 -43.27 -43.77 25.75
C ALA A 13 -43.12 -42.48 24.93
N LEU A 14 -42.94 -41.35 25.63
CA LEU A 14 -42.59 -40.07 25.05
C LEU A 14 -41.11 -40.10 24.66
N LEU A 15 -40.79 -40.26 23.38
CA LEU A 15 -39.44 -40.06 22.85
C LEU A 15 -39.19 -38.56 22.69
N VAL A 16 -38.25 -38.03 23.49
CA VAL A 16 -37.71 -36.67 23.36
C VAL A 16 -36.77 -36.66 22.15
N ALA A 17 -37.24 -36.12 21.02
CA ALA A 17 -36.38 -35.85 19.86
C ALA A 17 -35.57 -34.56 20.12
N ALA A 18 -34.32 -34.73 20.52
CA ALA A 18 -33.34 -33.65 20.55
C ALA A 18 -33.03 -33.22 19.11
N THR A 19 -33.53 -32.06 18.71
CA THR A 19 -33.18 -31.43 17.44
C THR A 19 -31.77 -30.86 17.56
N LEU A 20 -30.76 -31.61 17.11
CA LEU A 20 -29.47 -31.03 16.76
C LEU A 20 -29.68 -30.11 15.56
N LEU A 21 -29.75 -28.81 15.82
CA LEU A 21 -29.53 -27.79 14.79
C LEU A 21 -28.05 -27.83 14.42
N LEU A 22 -27.69 -28.72 13.48
CA LEU A 22 -26.49 -28.56 12.68
C LEU A 22 -26.66 -27.29 11.84
N GLY A 23 -26.21 -26.17 12.38
CA GLY A 23 -26.09 -24.94 11.60
C GLY A 23 -25.11 -25.18 10.46
N THR A 24 -25.63 -25.34 9.24
CA THR A 24 -24.84 -25.25 8.01
C THR A 24 -24.52 -23.78 7.76
N ALA A 25 -23.50 -23.28 8.46
CA ALA A 25 -22.93 -21.97 8.15
C ALA A 25 -22.01 -22.09 6.94
N GLY A 26 -22.63 -21.90 5.76
CA GLY A 26 -22.15 -21.35 4.48
C GLY A 26 -20.82 -21.84 3.86
N PRO A 27 -20.74 -22.00 2.53
CA PRO A 27 -19.44 -22.02 1.87
C PRO A 27 -18.74 -20.70 2.17
N ALA A 28 -17.48 -20.77 2.58
CA ALA A 28 -16.60 -19.61 2.55
C ALA A 28 -16.68 -19.04 1.13
N LEU A 29 -17.24 -17.83 0.98
CA LEU A 29 -17.14 -17.09 -0.26
C LEU A 29 -15.64 -16.88 -0.45
N ALA A 30 -15.05 -17.62 -1.40
CA ALA A 30 -13.69 -17.39 -1.81
C ALA A 30 -13.61 -15.91 -2.17
N GLU A 31 -12.77 -15.15 -1.45
CA GLU A 31 -12.34 -13.82 -1.89
C GLU A 31 -12.00 -13.97 -3.37
N SER A 32 -12.62 -13.14 -4.21
CA SER A 32 -12.24 -13.09 -5.62
C SER A 32 -10.74 -12.82 -5.64
N SER A 33 -9.96 -13.76 -6.18
CA SER A 33 -8.51 -13.60 -6.26
C SER A 33 -8.24 -12.25 -6.88
N ARG A 34 -7.45 -11.42 -6.19
CA ARG A 34 -7.08 -10.10 -6.69
C ARG A 34 -6.57 -10.22 -8.12
N PRO A 35 -6.83 -9.21 -8.98
CA PRO A 35 -6.23 -9.19 -10.31
C PRO A 35 -4.71 -9.35 -10.17
N THR A 36 -4.18 -10.43 -10.74
CA THR A 36 -2.74 -10.67 -10.83
C THR A 36 -2.30 -10.30 -12.24
N VAL A 37 -1.13 -9.67 -12.36
CA VAL A 37 -0.52 -9.37 -13.66
C VAL A 37 -0.16 -10.67 -14.38
N ASP A 38 -0.42 -10.71 -15.68
CA ASP A 38 0.16 -11.69 -16.59
C ASP A 38 1.27 -10.99 -17.40
N PRO A 39 2.56 -11.24 -17.08
CA PRO A 39 3.68 -10.62 -17.80
C PRO A 39 3.79 -11.07 -19.26
N SER A 40 3.12 -12.16 -19.64
CA SER A 40 3.10 -12.69 -21.01
C SER A 40 1.96 -12.14 -21.87
N ALA A 41 0.99 -11.48 -21.24
CA ALA A 41 -0.11 -10.85 -21.96
C ALA A 41 0.38 -9.61 -22.73
N PRO A 42 -0.22 -9.31 -23.90
CA PRO A 42 0.18 -8.18 -24.71
C PRO A 42 0.03 -6.87 -23.93
N THR A 43 0.96 -5.96 -24.16
CA THR A 43 0.93 -4.62 -23.56
C THR A 43 -0.40 -3.95 -23.92
N PRO A 44 -1.20 -3.55 -22.90
CA PRO A 44 -2.47 -2.91 -23.13
C PRO A 44 -2.26 -1.56 -23.81
N THR A 45 -2.92 -1.35 -24.93
CA THR A 45 -2.97 -0.05 -25.61
C THR A 45 -4.07 0.86 -25.04
N SER A 46 -4.81 0.37 -24.04
CA SER A 46 -5.92 1.07 -23.41
C SER A 46 -6.10 0.62 -21.95
N PRO A 47 -6.62 1.50 -21.06
CA PRO A 47 -6.93 1.17 -19.67
C PRO A 47 -7.80 -0.08 -19.54
N TYR A 48 -7.68 -0.79 -18.42
CA TYR A 48 -8.54 -1.93 -18.10
C TYR A 48 -10.04 -1.55 -18.26
N PRO A 49 -10.80 -2.23 -19.13
CA PRO A 49 -12.16 -1.81 -19.49
C PRO A 49 -13.25 -2.31 -18.53
N GLY A 50 -12.93 -3.25 -17.64
CA GLY A 50 -13.88 -3.74 -16.64
C GLY A 50 -14.02 -2.76 -15.46
N PRO A 51 -15.18 -2.71 -14.78
CA PRO A 51 -15.28 -2.01 -13.50
C PRO A 51 -14.46 -2.79 -12.47
N PRO A 52 -13.36 -2.24 -11.92
CA PRO A 52 -12.73 -2.88 -10.79
C PRO A 52 -13.61 -2.65 -9.54
N PRO A 53 -13.57 -3.54 -8.54
CA PRO A 53 -13.97 -3.14 -7.19
C PRO A 53 -13.09 -1.95 -6.78
N GLN A 54 -13.65 -0.75 -6.76
CA GLN A 54 -12.90 0.48 -6.48
C GLN A 54 -12.53 0.49 -4.99
N GLY A 55 -11.23 0.59 -4.69
CA GLY A 55 -10.77 0.90 -3.33
C GLY A 55 -11.23 -0.04 -2.23
N SER A 56 -11.69 -1.25 -2.54
CA SER A 56 -12.28 -2.13 -1.54
C SER A 56 -11.20 -2.81 -0.70
N ALA A 57 -11.28 -2.63 0.61
CA ALA A 57 -10.54 -3.42 1.57
C ALA A 57 -11.00 -4.89 1.55
N PRO A 58 -10.22 -5.83 2.13
CA PRO A 58 -10.62 -7.25 2.24
C PRO A 58 -11.98 -7.46 2.92
N ASP A 59 -12.41 -6.54 3.78
CA ASP A 59 -13.72 -6.58 4.44
C ASP A 59 -14.87 -5.99 3.59
N GLY A 60 -14.58 -5.57 2.35
CA GLY A 60 -15.53 -4.97 1.42
C GLY A 60 -15.80 -3.49 1.63
N SER A 61 -15.20 -2.85 2.64
CA SER A 61 -15.34 -1.40 2.85
C SER A 61 -14.48 -0.58 1.88
N THR A 62 -14.90 0.64 1.56
CA THR A 62 -14.10 1.57 0.77
C THR A 62 -12.96 2.14 1.62
N VAL A 63 -11.72 1.91 1.21
CA VAL A 63 -10.54 2.46 1.90
C VAL A 63 -10.62 3.99 1.88
N GLY A 64 -10.46 4.62 3.04
CA GLY A 64 -10.58 6.08 3.17
C GLY A 64 -12.02 6.60 3.28
N GLY A 65 -13.02 5.71 3.18
CA GLY A 65 -14.44 5.97 3.49
C GLY A 65 -15.33 6.05 2.25
N ASP A 66 -16.61 5.72 2.44
CA ASP A 66 -17.62 5.55 1.38
C ASP A 66 -17.75 6.75 0.42
N ALA A 67 -17.45 7.96 0.89
CA ALA A 67 -17.48 9.16 0.05
C ALA A 67 -16.44 9.14 -1.09
N LEU A 68 -15.41 8.28 -1.00
CA LEU A 68 -14.37 8.12 -2.02
C LEU A 68 -14.72 7.05 -3.06
N ASP A 69 -15.80 6.28 -2.88
CA ASP A 69 -16.30 5.33 -3.89
C ASP A 69 -17.11 6.06 -4.96
N THR A 70 -16.40 6.85 -5.78
CA THR A 70 -17.03 7.69 -6.79
C THR A 70 -16.04 8.05 -7.89
N ARG A 71 -16.55 8.24 -9.11
CA ARG A 71 -15.81 8.86 -10.22
C ARG A 71 -15.92 10.38 -10.23
N GLY A 72 -16.82 10.94 -9.43
CA GLY A 72 -17.10 12.37 -9.37
C GLY A 72 -16.15 13.15 -8.46
N LEU A 73 -16.39 14.46 -8.37
CA LEU A 73 -15.66 15.35 -7.48
C LEU A 73 -16.09 15.14 -6.02
N VAL A 74 -15.11 14.98 -5.13
CA VAL A 74 -15.26 14.94 -3.67
C VAL A 74 -14.44 16.08 -3.09
N THR A 75 -15.03 16.89 -2.21
CA THR A 75 -14.33 17.96 -1.50
C THR A 75 -14.83 18.09 -0.07
N VAL A 76 -13.98 18.62 0.81
CA VAL A 76 -14.41 18.98 2.17
C VAL A 76 -15.40 20.15 2.13
N ALA A 77 -16.31 20.20 3.11
CA ALA A 77 -17.32 21.26 3.18
C ALA A 77 -16.68 22.66 3.21
N GLY A 78 -17.16 23.56 2.36
CA GLY A 78 -16.66 24.93 2.24
C GLY A 78 -15.35 25.07 1.46
N ALA A 79 -14.84 24.00 0.83
CA ALA A 79 -13.72 24.11 -0.10
C ALA A 79 -14.09 24.98 -1.32
N PRO A 80 -13.16 25.81 -1.83
CA PRO A 80 -13.36 26.46 -3.12
C PRO A 80 -13.45 25.42 -4.24
N ALA A 81 -14.04 25.82 -5.38
CA ALA A 81 -14.01 24.99 -6.57
C ALA A 81 -12.56 24.66 -6.97
N PRO A 82 -12.29 23.46 -7.51
CA PRO A 82 -10.98 23.15 -8.06
C PRO A 82 -10.55 24.19 -9.12
N PRO A 83 -9.24 24.48 -9.22
CA PRO A 83 -8.73 25.34 -10.29
C PRO A 83 -9.20 24.86 -11.68
N PRO A 84 -9.53 25.77 -12.60
CA PRO A 84 -9.86 25.39 -13.97
C PRO A 84 -8.64 24.77 -14.67
N GLY A 85 -8.87 23.95 -15.70
CA GLY A 85 -7.80 23.35 -16.52
C GLY A 85 -7.15 22.09 -15.92
N ILE A 86 -7.83 21.42 -14.98
CA ILE A 86 -7.41 20.08 -14.53
C ILE A 86 -7.99 19.04 -15.51
N ASP A 87 -7.17 18.57 -16.43
CA ASP A 87 -7.54 17.55 -17.43
C ASP A 87 -7.23 16.11 -16.98
N ALA A 88 -6.79 15.94 -15.72
CA ALA A 88 -6.50 14.63 -15.15
C ALA A 88 -7.79 13.81 -14.97
N ARG A 89 -7.78 12.56 -15.42
CA ARG A 89 -8.94 11.64 -15.29
C ARG A 89 -9.27 11.34 -13.82
N GLY A 90 -8.24 11.21 -12.99
CA GLY A 90 -8.36 11.12 -11.54
C GLY A 90 -7.23 11.88 -10.84
N TRP A 91 -7.53 12.44 -9.68
CA TRP A 91 -6.57 13.19 -8.86
C TRP A 91 -7.00 13.17 -7.39
N LEU A 92 -6.05 13.39 -6.48
CA LEU A 92 -6.32 13.49 -5.05
C LEU A 92 -5.34 14.46 -4.39
N VAL A 93 -5.85 15.27 -3.46
CA VAL A 93 -5.07 16.12 -2.57
C VAL A 93 -5.41 15.72 -1.14
N ALA A 94 -4.39 15.38 -0.36
CA ALA A 94 -4.53 15.03 1.05
C ALA A 94 -3.52 15.77 1.93
N ASP A 95 -3.88 15.96 3.19
CA ASP A 95 -2.97 16.47 4.21
C ASP A 95 -2.00 15.37 4.67
N LEU A 96 -0.69 15.59 4.48
CA LEU A 96 0.36 14.59 4.77
C LEU A 96 0.39 14.15 6.25
N GLY A 97 0.08 15.06 7.17
CA GLY A 97 0.13 14.79 8.61
C GLY A 97 -1.03 13.92 9.07
N THR A 98 -2.24 14.39 8.84
CA THR A 98 -3.50 13.76 9.28
C THR A 98 -3.94 12.61 8.38
N GLY A 99 -3.60 12.67 7.09
CA GLY A 99 -4.13 11.77 6.06
C GLY A 99 -5.52 12.16 5.56
N ALA A 100 -6.08 13.30 5.97
CA ALA A 100 -7.39 13.73 5.52
C ALA A 100 -7.37 14.09 4.03
N VAL A 101 -8.28 13.50 3.25
CA VAL A 101 -8.51 13.88 1.86
C VAL A 101 -9.21 15.24 1.84
N LEU A 102 -8.62 16.21 1.15
CA LEU A 102 -9.11 17.59 1.06
C LEU A 102 -9.95 17.79 -0.19
N GLY A 103 -9.57 17.12 -1.28
CA GLY A 103 -10.32 17.05 -2.51
C GLY A 103 -9.82 15.91 -3.39
N ALA A 104 -10.70 15.33 -4.18
CA ALA A 104 -10.37 14.27 -5.12
C ALA A 104 -11.37 14.18 -6.27
N GLN A 105 -10.96 13.55 -7.36
CA GLN A 105 -11.83 13.08 -8.43
C GLN A 105 -11.39 11.68 -8.83
N ASP A 106 -12.33 10.73 -8.88
CA ASP A 106 -12.05 9.31 -9.13
C ASP A 106 -10.85 8.76 -8.32
N PRO A 107 -10.83 8.93 -6.98
CA PRO A 107 -9.65 8.63 -6.16
C PRO A 107 -9.24 7.14 -6.20
N HIS A 108 -10.19 6.25 -6.41
CA HIS A 108 -10.00 4.79 -6.56
C HIS A 108 -10.13 4.31 -8.01
N GLY A 109 -10.09 5.23 -8.98
CA GLY A 109 -9.97 4.88 -10.38
C GLY A 109 -8.64 4.14 -10.62
N ARG A 110 -8.71 2.98 -11.28
CA ARG A 110 -7.51 2.20 -11.63
C ARG A 110 -6.97 2.65 -12.98
N TYR A 111 -5.74 3.15 -12.96
CA TYR A 111 -5.02 3.69 -14.10
C TYR A 111 -3.65 3.02 -14.21
N TYR A 112 -3.07 3.01 -15.41
CA TYR A 112 -1.65 2.69 -15.52
C TYR A 112 -0.84 3.77 -14.81
N PRO A 113 0.12 3.41 -13.94
CA PRO A 113 0.86 4.39 -13.17
C PRO A 113 1.94 5.09 -13.99
N ALA A 114 2.41 4.49 -15.10
CA ALA A 114 3.70 4.85 -15.69
C ALA A 114 4.79 4.89 -14.59
N SER A 115 5.79 5.76 -14.76
CA SER A 115 6.93 5.83 -13.84
C SER A 115 6.63 6.33 -12.42
N THR A 116 5.39 6.75 -12.09
CA THR A 116 5.06 7.00 -10.68
C THR A 116 5.12 5.71 -9.85
N LEU A 117 4.98 4.52 -10.46
CA LEU A 117 5.15 3.23 -9.79
C LEU A 117 6.54 3.04 -9.18
N LYS A 118 7.57 3.73 -9.69
CA LYS A 118 8.92 3.71 -9.10
C LYS A 118 8.95 4.23 -7.67
N THR A 119 7.95 5.00 -7.24
CA THR A 119 7.78 5.37 -5.83
C THR A 119 7.52 4.16 -4.95
N LEU A 120 6.73 3.17 -5.43
CA LEU A 120 6.55 1.89 -4.76
C LEU A 120 7.85 1.08 -4.75
N THR A 121 8.58 1.03 -5.87
CA THR A 121 9.88 0.35 -5.94
C THR A 121 10.87 0.90 -4.92
N LEU A 122 10.98 2.24 -4.83
CA LEU A 122 11.81 2.90 -3.82
C LEU A 122 11.35 2.52 -2.40
N LEU A 123 10.06 2.64 -2.11
CA LEU A 123 9.50 2.36 -0.79
C LEU A 123 9.73 0.90 -0.35
N THR A 124 9.64 -0.03 -1.30
CA THR A 124 9.81 -1.46 -1.05
C THR A 124 11.27 -1.84 -0.85
N LEU A 125 12.18 -1.36 -1.69
CA LEU A 125 13.56 -1.85 -1.73
C LEU A 125 14.54 -1.05 -0.87
N ALA A 126 14.28 0.25 -0.64
CA ALA A 126 15.16 1.10 0.17
C ALA A 126 15.43 0.54 1.58
N PRO A 127 14.46 -0.02 2.32
CA PRO A 127 14.73 -0.57 3.65
C PRO A 127 15.39 -1.97 3.63
N THR A 128 15.44 -2.65 2.48
CA THR A 128 15.92 -4.04 2.39
C THR A 128 17.30 -4.18 1.80
N LEU A 129 17.71 -3.25 0.92
CA LEU A 129 19.01 -3.30 0.27
C LEU A 129 20.04 -2.51 1.08
N ASP A 130 21.27 -3.02 1.14
CA ASP A 130 22.41 -2.24 1.62
C ASP A 130 22.72 -1.14 0.60
N HIS A 131 22.66 0.12 1.02
CA HIS A 131 22.86 1.28 0.15
C HIS A 131 24.29 1.39 -0.37
N ALA A 132 25.26 0.79 0.34
CA ALA A 132 26.66 0.75 -0.07
C ALA A 132 26.95 -0.42 -1.03
N LEU A 133 26.04 -1.38 -1.20
CA LEU A 133 26.20 -2.48 -2.13
C LEU A 133 26.41 -1.92 -3.54
N VAL A 134 27.45 -2.41 -4.21
CA VAL A 134 27.76 -2.06 -5.58
C VAL A 134 27.14 -3.08 -6.51
N VAL A 135 26.31 -2.60 -7.44
CA VAL A 135 25.68 -3.38 -8.49
C VAL A 135 26.43 -3.12 -9.79
N GLN A 136 26.83 -4.21 -10.45
CA GLN A 136 27.42 -4.13 -11.77
C GLN A 136 26.32 -3.96 -12.82
N GLY A 137 26.44 -2.94 -13.66
CA GLY A 137 25.60 -2.74 -14.84
C GLY A 137 25.80 -3.87 -15.86
N THR A 138 24.74 -4.22 -16.60
CA THR A 138 24.77 -5.31 -17.59
C THR A 138 24.33 -4.85 -18.98
N THR A 139 24.49 -5.72 -19.98
CA THR A 139 24.00 -5.46 -21.35
C THR A 139 22.48 -5.28 -21.39
N GLU A 140 21.73 -5.95 -20.51
CA GLU A 140 20.28 -5.78 -20.40
C GLU A 140 19.90 -4.39 -19.89
N ASP A 141 20.70 -3.80 -18.99
CA ASP A 141 20.51 -2.43 -18.52
C ASP A 141 20.75 -1.43 -19.66
N GLU A 142 21.74 -1.69 -20.54
CA GLU A 142 21.99 -0.87 -21.73
C GLU A 142 20.83 -0.95 -22.74
N ALA A 143 20.24 -2.13 -22.89
CA ALA A 143 19.21 -2.41 -23.90
C ALA A 143 17.78 -2.06 -23.47
N ILE A 144 17.57 -1.60 -22.24
CA ILE A 144 16.21 -1.37 -21.73
C ILE A 144 15.49 -0.25 -22.46
N GLU A 145 14.18 -0.43 -22.66
CA GLU A 145 13.34 0.57 -23.29
C GLU A 145 13.04 1.77 -22.38
N GLY A 146 12.60 2.88 -22.97
CA GLY A 146 12.15 4.07 -22.26
C GLY A 146 13.27 4.89 -21.62
N SER A 147 12.94 5.60 -20.55
CA SER A 147 13.88 6.45 -19.83
C SER A 147 15.01 5.63 -19.20
N ARG A 148 16.25 6.03 -19.45
CA ARG A 148 17.46 5.42 -18.89
C ARG A 148 18.32 6.50 -18.27
N VAL A 149 18.99 6.16 -17.17
CA VAL A 149 20.04 7.02 -16.64
C VAL A 149 21.32 6.88 -17.44
N GLY A 150 21.56 5.72 -18.07
CA GLY A 150 22.74 5.40 -18.89
C GLY A 150 23.71 4.43 -18.21
N LEU A 151 23.19 3.44 -17.46
CA LEU A 151 24.05 2.38 -16.93
C LEU A 151 24.69 1.60 -18.09
N VAL A 152 25.98 1.29 -17.96
CA VAL A 152 26.72 0.51 -18.95
C VAL A 152 27.23 -0.80 -18.37
N ASN A 153 27.36 -1.80 -19.23
CA ASN A 153 27.87 -3.11 -18.89
C ASN A 153 29.28 -3.00 -18.29
N GLY A 154 29.48 -3.62 -17.13
CA GLY A 154 30.73 -3.55 -16.36
C GLY A 154 30.87 -2.31 -15.49
N GLY A 155 29.97 -1.32 -15.59
CA GLY A 155 29.94 -0.16 -14.71
C GLY A 155 29.55 -0.53 -13.28
N GLN A 156 30.10 0.16 -12.29
CA GLN A 156 29.91 -0.14 -10.87
C GLN A 156 29.10 0.99 -10.21
N TYR A 157 27.88 0.67 -9.76
CA TYR A 157 26.94 1.66 -9.25
C TYR A 157 26.45 1.27 -7.85
N SER A 158 26.56 2.15 -6.87
CA SER A 158 25.99 1.89 -5.55
C SER A 158 24.47 1.85 -5.60
N VAL A 159 23.85 1.04 -4.75
CA VAL A 159 22.40 1.01 -4.57
C VAL A 159 21.85 2.42 -4.25
N ASP A 160 22.55 3.23 -3.46
CA ASP A 160 22.15 4.63 -3.20
C ASP A 160 22.05 5.46 -4.49
N LEU A 161 23.06 5.37 -5.37
CA LEU A 161 23.05 6.07 -6.64
C LEU A 161 21.92 5.57 -7.54
N LEU A 162 21.64 4.27 -7.54
CA LEU A 162 20.54 3.69 -8.30
C LEU A 162 19.18 4.20 -7.80
N PHE A 163 18.96 4.35 -6.50
CA PHE A 163 17.73 4.97 -5.98
C PHE A 163 17.58 6.43 -6.39
N ARG A 164 18.67 7.20 -6.40
CA ARG A 164 18.66 8.59 -6.90
C ARG A 164 18.35 8.62 -8.40
N ALA A 165 19.01 7.78 -9.20
CA ALA A 165 18.77 7.67 -10.64
C ALA A 165 17.33 7.24 -10.98
N LEU A 166 16.77 6.29 -10.21
CA LEU A 166 15.39 5.81 -10.30
C LEU A 166 14.39 6.96 -10.20
N VAL A 167 14.61 7.88 -9.26
CA VAL A 167 13.71 9.02 -9.03
C VAL A 167 14.00 10.16 -10.01
N MET A 168 15.26 10.60 -10.09
CA MET A 168 15.64 11.84 -10.77
C MET A 168 15.47 11.78 -12.29
N GLN A 169 15.89 10.68 -12.91
CA GLN A 169 15.84 10.49 -14.37
C GLN A 169 14.83 9.43 -14.79
N SER A 170 14.05 8.92 -13.83
CA SER A 170 13.09 7.85 -14.10
C SER A 170 13.74 6.60 -14.69
N GLY A 171 15.02 6.33 -14.37
CA GLY A 171 15.82 5.29 -15.01
C GLY A 171 15.21 3.90 -14.88
N ASN A 172 14.82 3.31 -16.01
CA ASN A 172 14.34 1.92 -16.09
C ASN A 172 15.49 0.93 -15.89
N ASP A 173 16.68 1.29 -16.37
CA ASP A 173 17.95 0.60 -16.11
C ASP A 173 18.25 0.55 -14.61
N ALA A 174 18.09 1.67 -13.90
CA ALA A 174 18.22 1.69 -12.45
C ALA A 174 17.17 0.82 -11.74
N ALA A 175 15.91 0.82 -12.21
CA ALA A 175 14.86 -0.04 -11.67
C ALA A 175 15.20 -1.53 -11.82
N ASN A 176 15.72 -1.93 -12.97
CA ASN A 176 16.12 -3.31 -13.22
C ASN A 176 17.38 -3.71 -12.44
N ALA A 177 18.39 -2.84 -12.36
CA ALA A 177 19.58 -3.08 -11.53
C ALA A 177 19.22 -3.27 -10.05
N LEU A 178 18.32 -2.43 -9.51
CA LEU A 178 17.78 -2.59 -8.16
C LEU A 178 17.00 -3.90 -7.99
N ALA A 179 16.16 -4.26 -8.96
CA ALA A 179 15.44 -5.53 -8.93
C ALA A 179 16.40 -6.73 -8.94
N ARG A 180 17.47 -6.70 -9.74
CA ARG A 180 18.52 -7.73 -9.74
C ARG A 180 19.21 -7.82 -8.37
N ALA A 181 19.57 -6.69 -7.76
CA ALA A 181 20.15 -6.65 -6.42
C ALA A 181 19.21 -7.23 -5.35
N ALA A 182 17.90 -7.12 -5.56
CA ALA A 182 16.85 -7.68 -4.70
C ALA A 182 16.46 -9.14 -5.01
N GLY A 183 17.24 -9.86 -5.83
CA GLY A 183 16.99 -11.26 -6.18
C GLY A 183 16.19 -11.47 -7.47
N GLY A 184 16.02 -10.42 -8.27
CA GLY A 184 15.38 -10.45 -9.59
C GLY A 184 13.98 -9.81 -9.60
N VAL A 185 13.41 -9.71 -10.81
CA VAL A 185 12.11 -9.05 -11.05
C VAL A 185 10.97 -9.78 -10.31
N GLY A 186 10.91 -11.12 -10.36
CA GLY A 186 9.86 -11.89 -9.70
C GLY A 186 9.76 -11.63 -8.19
N PRO A 187 10.84 -11.83 -7.40
CA PRO A 187 10.84 -11.49 -5.98
C PRO A 187 10.57 -10.01 -5.70
N THR A 188 11.08 -9.10 -6.55
CA THR A 188 10.81 -7.67 -6.44
C THR A 188 9.32 -7.35 -6.58
N LEU A 189 8.65 -7.90 -7.59
CA LEU A 189 7.21 -7.69 -7.79
C LEU A 189 6.37 -8.28 -6.65
N GLN A 190 6.76 -9.44 -6.11
CA GLN A 190 6.11 -10.00 -4.92
C GLN A 190 6.25 -9.05 -3.73
N ALA A 191 7.45 -8.51 -3.49
CA ALA A 191 7.69 -7.57 -2.41
C ALA A 191 6.97 -6.23 -2.60
N MET A 192 6.87 -5.74 -3.84
CA MET A 192 6.15 -4.51 -4.19
C MET A 192 4.65 -4.66 -3.92
N ASN A 193 4.03 -5.74 -4.43
CA ASN A 193 2.62 -6.01 -4.21
C ASN A 193 2.35 -6.22 -2.71
N ALA A 194 3.15 -7.01 -2.00
CA ALA A 194 3.02 -7.16 -0.55
C ALA A 194 3.17 -5.82 0.21
N THR A 195 4.01 -4.90 -0.29
CA THR A 195 4.14 -3.56 0.28
C THR A 195 2.88 -2.73 0.04
N ALA A 196 2.32 -2.75 -1.17
CA ALA A 196 1.05 -2.09 -1.46
C ALA A 196 -0.08 -2.60 -0.56
N GLU A 197 -0.18 -3.93 -0.38
CA GLU A 197 -1.18 -4.53 0.51
C GLU A 197 -1.04 -4.10 1.97
N ARG A 198 0.18 -4.07 2.51
CA ARG A 198 0.43 -3.60 3.88
C ARG A 198 0.05 -2.14 4.08
N LEU A 199 0.10 -1.33 3.03
CA LEU A 199 -0.27 0.08 3.08
C LEU A 199 -1.77 0.31 2.94
N GLY A 200 -2.54 -0.71 2.56
CA GLY A 200 -3.93 -0.55 2.13
C GLY A 200 -4.07 0.05 0.73
N ALA A 201 -3.00 0.03 -0.07
CA ALA A 201 -2.99 0.48 -1.46
C ALA A 201 -3.52 -0.65 -2.37
N TYR A 202 -4.82 -0.91 -2.30
CA TYR A 202 -5.45 -2.09 -2.90
C TYR A 202 -5.86 -1.92 -4.36
N ASP A 203 -5.72 -0.72 -4.91
CA ASP A 203 -5.88 -0.47 -6.34
C ASP A 203 -4.56 -0.60 -7.10
N THR A 204 -3.46 -0.83 -6.38
CA THR A 204 -2.13 -0.96 -6.94
C THR A 204 -1.76 -2.42 -7.14
N VAL A 205 -1.51 -2.76 -8.39
CA VAL A 205 -0.95 -4.05 -8.81
C VAL A 205 0.29 -3.74 -9.64
N ALA A 206 1.46 -4.07 -9.09
CA ALA A 206 2.74 -3.86 -9.77
C ALA A 206 3.01 -5.02 -10.75
N GLY A 207 3.21 -4.69 -12.02
CA GLY A 207 3.59 -5.64 -13.06
C GLY A 207 5.03 -5.49 -13.56
N THR A 208 5.64 -4.32 -13.35
CA THR A 208 7.07 -4.07 -13.56
C THR A 208 7.65 -3.23 -12.41
N PRO A 209 8.97 -3.29 -12.16
CA PRO A 209 9.63 -2.38 -11.20
C PRO A 209 9.68 -0.93 -11.67
N SER A 210 9.50 -0.69 -12.98
CA SER A 210 9.67 0.62 -13.61
C SER A 210 8.36 1.36 -13.86
N GLY A 211 7.24 0.64 -13.94
CA GLY A 211 5.96 1.16 -14.38
C GLY A 211 5.79 1.22 -15.90
N LEU A 212 6.63 0.54 -16.68
CA LEU A 212 6.36 0.27 -18.10
C LEU A 212 5.01 -0.47 -18.25
N ASP A 213 4.34 -0.25 -19.37
CA ASP A 213 2.97 -0.76 -19.58
C ASP A 213 2.98 -2.29 -19.68
N VAL A 214 2.18 -2.93 -18.83
CA VAL A 214 1.95 -4.38 -18.83
C VAL A 214 0.53 -4.68 -18.40
N ALA A 215 -0.08 -5.74 -18.94
CA ALA A 215 -1.46 -6.08 -18.67
C ALA A 215 -1.71 -6.38 -17.19
N GLY A 216 -2.81 -5.83 -16.66
CA GLY A 216 -3.19 -5.99 -15.27
C GLY A 216 -2.46 -5.07 -14.29
N GLN A 217 -1.40 -4.35 -14.72
CA GLN A 217 -0.76 -3.34 -13.88
C GLN A 217 -1.71 -2.17 -13.65
N SER A 218 -1.77 -1.69 -12.41
CA SER A 218 -2.62 -0.54 -12.08
C SER A 218 -2.13 0.17 -10.81
N SER A 219 -2.61 1.39 -10.62
CA SER A 219 -2.61 2.14 -9.37
C SER A 219 -3.76 3.16 -9.38
N SER A 220 -3.95 3.90 -8.29
CA SER A 220 -4.98 4.93 -8.17
C SER A 220 -4.40 6.22 -7.58
N PRO A 221 -5.06 7.39 -7.76
CA PRO A 221 -4.67 8.62 -7.08
C PRO A 221 -4.56 8.45 -5.55
N TYR A 222 -5.47 7.69 -4.95
CA TYR A 222 -5.46 7.40 -3.52
C TYR A 222 -4.22 6.59 -3.10
N ASP A 223 -3.92 5.52 -3.82
CA ASP A 223 -2.78 4.65 -3.52
C ASP A 223 -1.44 5.35 -3.70
N LEU A 224 -1.30 6.15 -4.76
CA LEU A 224 -0.08 6.96 -4.97
C LEU A 224 0.12 7.96 -3.83
N ALA A 225 -0.96 8.52 -3.27
CA ALA A 225 -0.87 9.39 -2.10
C ALA A 225 -0.45 8.63 -0.83
N LEU A 226 -0.93 7.39 -0.63
CA LEU A 226 -0.46 6.52 0.47
C LEU A 226 1.04 6.24 0.36
N ILE A 227 1.50 5.84 -0.83
CA ILE A 227 2.91 5.53 -1.10
C ILE A 227 3.79 6.76 -0.87
N MET A 228 3.43 7.91 -1.45
CA MET A 228 4.18 9.16 -1.28
C MET A 228 4.23 9.59 0.19
N ARG A 229 3.12 9.48 0.92
CA ARG A 229 3.09 9.82 2.35
C ARG A 229 4.12 9.02 3.16
N GLN A 230 4.32 7.73 2.84
CA GLN A 230 5.30 6.89 3.53
C GLN A 230 6.73 7.25 3.15
N LEU A 231 7.01 7.51 1.87
CA LEU A 231 8.32 7.99 1.43
C LEU A 231 8.72 9.30 2.11
N ILE A 232 7.78 10.23 2.28
CA ILE A 232 8.03 11.51 2.95
C ILE A 232 8.22 11.37 4.46
N ALA A 233 7.70 10.29 5.07
CA ALA A 233 7.84 10.01 6.49
C ALA A 233 9.22 9.42 6.84
N ASP A 234 9.87 8.74 5.90
CA ASP A 234 11.20 8.17 6.06
C ASP A 234 12.31 9.16 5.63
N PRO A 235 13.28 9.50 6.49
CA PRO A 235 14.30 10.50 6.17
C PRO A 235 15.16 10.15 4.96
N TYR A 236 15.47 8.86 4.74
CA TYR A 236 16.31 8.43 3.63
C TYR A 236 15.59 8.65 2.30
N THR A 237 14.41 8.06 2.14
CA THR A 237 13.64 8.17 0.91
C THR A 237 13.15 9.60 0.64
N SER A 238 12.83 10.37 1.68
CA SER A 238 12.59 11.81 1.54
C SER A 238 13.83 12.57 1.04
N GLY A 239 15.03 12.17 1.45
CA GLY A 239 16.29 12.71 0.92
C GLY A 239 16.54 12.35 -0.54
N VAL A 240 16.21 11.12 -0.95
CA VAL A 240 16.27 10.69 -2.35
C VAL A 240 15.35 11.54 -3.22
N LEU A 241 14.09 11.74 -2.80
CA LEU A 241 13.10 12.55 -3.52
C LEU A 241 13.51 14.02 -3.72
N GLN A 242 14.29 14.57 -2.77
CA GLN A 242 14.76 15.97 -2.81
C GLN A 242 16.12 16.14 -3.50
N THR A 243 16.76 15.05 -3.95
CA THR A 243 18.06 15.14 -4.63
C THR A 243 17.90 15.92 -5.92
N ARG A 244 18.69 16.99 -6.09
CA ARG A 244 18.64 17.85 -7.29
C ARG A 244 19.60 17.41 -8.38
N THR A 245 20.80 16.99 -7.97
CA THR A 245 21.88 16.56 -8.86
C THR A 245 22.58 15.33 -8.27
N ALA A 246 23.09 14.48 -9.13
CA ALA A 246 23.92 13.33 -8.78
C ALA A 246 24.87 13.02 -9.95
N ASP A 247 26.04 12.46 -9.66
CA ASP A 247 27.04 12.16 -10.68
C ASP A 247 27.03 10.66 -10.98
N ILE A 248 26.91 10.33 -12.27
CA ILE A 248 27.11 8.98 -12.79
C ILE A 248 28.61 8.81 -13.05
N PRO A 249 29.26 7.79 -12.46
CA PRO A 249 30.70 7.61 -12.59
C PRO A 249 31.08 7.23 -14.02
N ALA A 250 32.31 7.60 -14.39
CA ALA A 250 32.92 7.12 -15.62
C ALA A 250 33.14 5.60 -15.55
N VAL A 251 33.07 4.95 -16.71
CA VAL A 251 33.44 3.54 -16.89
C VAL A 251 34.56 3.48 -17.90
N GLU A 252 35.75 3.08 -17.43
CA GLU A 252 36.98 3.11 -18.23
C GLU A 252 36.82 2.37 -19.57
N GLY A 253 37.20 3.05 -20.66
CA GLY A 253 37.09 2.50 -22.02
C GLY A 253 35.66 2.34 -22.55
N ARG A 254 34.62 2.75 -21.80
CA ARG A 254 33.21 2.56 -22.17
C ARG A 254 32.41 3.86 -22.17
N ALA A 255 32.47 4.65 -21.11
CA ALA A 255 31.67 5.86 -20.95
C ALA A 255 32.35 6.91 -20.06
N ALA A 256 32.24 8.19 -20.42
CA ALA A 256 32.62 9.29 -19.54
C ALA A 256 31.58 9.45 -18.41
N GLY A 257 32.02 9.98 -17.27
CA GLY A 257 31.11 10.36 -16.19
C GLY A 257 30.35 11.64 -16.52
N TYR A 258 29.14 11.79 -15.99
CA TYR A 258 28.29 12.95 -16.22
C TYR A 258 27.33 13.17 -15.05
N GLN A 259 26.83 14.39 -14.93
CA GLN A 259 25.84 14.75 -13.93
C GLN A 259 24.42 14.55 -14.47
N ILE A 260 23.55 13.99 -13.64
CA ILE A 260 22.11 13.94 -13.85
C ILE A 260 21.41 14.97 -12.98
N GLN A 261 20.26 15.45 -13.45
CA GLN A 261 19.42 16.43 -12.74
C GLN A 261 18.04 15.82 -12.41
N ASN A 262 17.30 16.38 -11.46
CA ASN A 262 15.96 15.89 -11.17
C ASN A 262 14.93 16.45 -12.17
N GLN A 263 14.09 15.59 -12.74
CA GLN A 263 13.00 15.97 -13.65
C GLN A 263 11.81 16.63 -12.93
N ASP A 264 11.71 16.52 -11.60
CA ASP A 264 10.68 17.21 -10.83
C ASP A 264 10.95 18.73 -10.76
N THR A 265 10.31 19.46 -11.67
CA THR A 265 10.40 20.92 -11.73
C THR A 265 9.82 21.62 -10.50
N LEU A 266 9.00 20.96 -9.66
CA LEU A 266 8.48 21.57 -8.44
C LEU A 266 9.58 21.82 -7.40
N LEU A 267 10.70 21.10 -7.46
CA LEU A 267 11.86 21.32 -6.58
C LEU A 267 12.52 22.69 -6.78
N SER A 268 12.32 23.32 -7.94
CA SER A 268 12.82 24.66 -8.27
C SER A 268 11.71 25.72 -8.36
N THR A 269 10.49 25.33 -8.74
CA THR A 269 9.40 26.27 -9.04
C THR A 269 8.38 26.46 -7.92
N TYR A 270 8.26 25.50 -6.98
CA TYR A 270 7.25 25.55 -5.93
C TYR A 270 7.91 25.55 -4.53
N PRO A 271 7.88 26.69 -3.80
CA PRO A 271 8.46 26.77 -2.47
C PRO A 271 7.82 25.77 -1.50
N GLY A 272 8.66 24.97 -0.83
CA GLY A 272 8.21 23.96 0.13
C GLY A 272 8.05 22.55 -0.44
N THR A 273 8.35 22.32 -1.71
CA THR A 273 8.35 20.98 -2.32
C THR A 273 9.26 20.02 -1.53
N LEU A 274 8.69 18.87 -1.18
CA LEU A 274 9.37 17.75 -0.51
C LEU A 274 9.76 16.64 -1.50
N GLY A 275 9.56 16.90 -2.80
CA GLY A 275 9.86 16.03 -3.93
C GLY A 275 8.62 15.41 -4.55
N GLY A 276 8.83 14.79 -5.71
CA GLY A 276 7.78 14.19 -6.51
C GLY A 276 8.34 13.21 -7.55
N LYS A 277 7.43 12.61 -8.31
CA LYS A 277 7.75 11.70 -9.40
C LYS A 277 6.80 11.92 -10.56
N THR A 278 7.37 12.12 -11.74
CA THR A 278 6.70 12.17 -13.04
C THR A 278 6.56 10.78 -13.65
N GLY A 279 5.57 10.61 -14.52
CA GLY A 279 5.42 9.44 -15.37
C GLY A 279 4.72 9.77 -16.68
N PHE A 280 5.08 9.02 -17.72
CA PHE A 280 4.40 9.02 -19.00
C PHE A 280 4.57 7.66 -19.68
N THR A 281 3.48 7.13 -20.21
CA THR A 281 3.44 6.07 -21.23
C THR A 281 2.27 6.33 -22.17
N ASP A 282 2.18 5.61 -23.27
CA ASP A 282 1.06 5.76 -24.20
C ASP A 282 -0.27 5.36 -23.55
N ALA A 283 -0.29 4.33 -22.70
CA ALA A 283 -1.51 3.89 -22.03
C ALA A 283 -1.87 4.75 -20.81
N ALA A 284 -0.88 5.18 -20.02
CA ALA A 284 -1.10 6.00 -18.82
C ALA A 284 -1.36 7.48 -19.13
N ARG A 285 -0.80 7.98 -20.25
CA ARG A 285 -0.57 9.42 -20.47
C ARG A 285 0.22 10.02 -19.31
N HIS A 286 0.07 11.32 -19.04
CA HIS A 286 0.83 11.99 -17.99
C HIS A 286 0.32 11.60 -16.59
N THR A 287 1.24 11.14 -15.75
CA THR A 287 1.01 10.87 -14.33
C THR A 287 2.00 11.65 -13.47
N PHE A 288 1.58 12.06 -12.28
CA PHE A 288 2.42 12.82 -11.37
C PHE A 288 1.97 12.62 -9.92
N VAL A 289 2.93 12.53 -9.01
CA VAL A 289 2.70 12.53 -7.56
C VAL A 289 3.77 13.37 -6.88
N ALA A 290 3.38 14.23 -5.95
CA ALA A 290 4.32 15.09 -5.22
C ALA A 290 3.81 15.45 -3.84
N ALA A 291 4.72 15.97 -3.01
CA ALA A 291 4.44 16.47 -1.68
C ALA A 291 5.05 17.87 -1.50
N ALA A 292 4.39 18.72 -0.74
CA ALA A 292 4.90 20.04 -0.37
C ALA A 292 4.47 20.42 1.06
N GLU A 293 5.26 21.26 1.70
CA GLU A 293 5.00 21.82 3.03
C GLU A 293 5.01 23.35 2.99
N ARG A 294 3.97 23.98 3.56
CA ARG A 294 3.90 25.44 3.73
C ARG A 294 3.35 25.82 5.11
N GLY A 295 3.93 26.83 5.74
CA GLY A 295 3.47 27.37 7.03
C GLY A 295 3.56 26.38 8.19
N GLY A 296 4.45 25.39 8.09
CA GLY A 296 4.54 24.30 9.05
C GLY A 296 3.30 23.41 9.06
N ARG A 297 2.49 23.34 7.98
CA ARG A 297 1.51 22.25 7.78
C ARG A 297 2.25 20.94 7.43
N ARG A 298 2.97 20.47 8.45
CA ARG A 298 3.49 19.11 8.70
C ARG A 298 3.09 18.71 10.13
N ARG A 299 1.85 18.98 10.55
CA ARG A 299 1.58 19.07 12.00
C ARG A 299 1.21 17.74 12.65
N ARG A 300 2.24 17.20 13.32
CA ARG A 300 2.27 16.61 14.67
C ARG A 300 1.67 15.21 14.83
N GLY A 301 2.55 14.22 14.87
CA GLY A 301 2.21 12.87 15.32
C GLY A 301 3.36 11.88 15.49
N GLN A 302 4.62 12.30 15.63
CA GLN A 302 5.71 11.35 15.90
C GLN A 302 6.14 11.46 17.37
N ARG A 303 5.29 10.94 18.26
CA ARG A 303 5.75 10.43 19.55
C ARG A 303 5.76 8.91 19.42
N HIS A 304 6.97 8.36 19.42
CA HIS A 304 7.34 6.95 19.52
C HIS A 304 6.22 6.07 20.11
N LEU A 305 5.51 5.31 19.28
CA LEU A 305 4.71 4.17 19.72
C LEU A 305 5.27 2.93 19.03
N ARG A 306 6.12 2.22 19.77
CA ARG A 306 6.46 0.82 19.50
C ARG A 306 5.16 0.02 19.41
N GLY A 307 5.13 -0.89 18.44
CA GLY A 307 3.93 -1.55 17.95
C GLY A 307 3.05 -2.23 19.01
N ARG A 308 1.74 -2.11 18.79
CA ARG A 308 0.75 -3.13 19.14
C ARG A 308 -0.34 -3.13 18.07
N PRO A 309 -0.75 -4.31 17.54
CA PRO A 309 -1.87 -4.40 16.60
C PRO A 309 -3.18 -4.02 17.29
N LEU A 310 -4.02 -3.28 16.57
CA LEU A 310 -5.37 -2.90 16.99
C LEU A 310 -6.29 -4.13 16.87
N HIS A 311 -6.51 -4.84 17.97
CA HIS A 311 -7.64 -5.76 18.09
C HIS A 311 -8.92 -4.96 18.36
N ALA A 312 -9.97 -5.31 17.62
CA ALA A 312 -11.32 -4.79 17.78
C ALA A 312 -11.80 -4.97 19.23
N HIS A 313 -12.00 -3.86 19.94
CA HIS A 313 -12.63 -3.88 21.25
C HIS A 313 -14.13 -4.11 21.12
N ARG A 314 -14.54 -5.35 21.37
CA ARG A 314 -15.91 -5.71 21.75
C ARG A 314 -16.26 -4.96 23.04
N ARG A 315 -17.36 -4.20 23.00
CA ARG A 315 -17.90 -3.49 24.17
C ARG A 315 -18.37 -4.50 25.22
N GLU A 316 -17.66 -4.60 26.34
CA GLU A 316 -18.21 -5.17 27.58
C GLU A 316 -18.74 -4.05 28.48
N ARG A 317 -19.93 -4.28 29.02
CA ARG A 317 -20.65 -3.37 29.93
C ARG A 317 -19.98 -3.39 31.33
N PRO A 318 -19.91 -2.27 32.06
CA PRO A 318 -19.38 -2.28 33.41
C PRO A 318 -20.39 -2.87 34.40
N GLY A 319 -20.02 -3.99 35.02
CA GLY A 319 -20.68 -4.54 36.20
C GLY A 319 -20.47 -3.64 37.41
N GLY A 320 -21.56 -3.29 38.08
CA GLY A 320 -21.57 -2.43 39.26
C GLY A 320 -20.93 -3.08 40.47
N GLY A 321 -19.89 -2.42 41.02
CA GLY A 321 -19.39 -2.69 42.36
C GLY A 321 -20.19 -1.91 43.41
N ARG A 322 -20.75 -2.62 44.38
CA ARG A 322 -21.15 -2.05 45.68
C ARG A 322 -20.34 -2.66 46.81
N ARG A 323 -20.02 -1.78 47.75
CA ARG A 323 -19.07 -1.87 48.86
C ARG A 323 -19.60 -2.57 50.11
N GLY A 324 -18.66 -3.01 50.96
CA GLY A 324 -18.77 -3.09 52.43
C GLY A 324 -18.86 -4.53 52.96
N ARG A 325 -18.18 -4.95 54.03
CA ARG A 325 -17.34 -4.37 55.10
C ARG A 325 -16.53 -5.53 55.75
N PRO A 326 -15.49 -5.27 56.58
CA PRO A 326 -14.65 -6.31 57.19
C PRO A 326 -15.02 -6.63 58.66
N GLY A 327 -14.67 -7.83 59.13
CA GLY A 327 -14.32 -8.08 60.55
C GLY A 327 -14.95 -9.31 61.23
N HIS A 328 -14.10 -10.30 61.58
CA HIS A 328 -14.02 -11.11 62.83
C HIS A 328 -13.26 -12.41 62.53
N ARG A 329 -11.97 -12.56 62.90
CA ARG A 329 -11.36 -13.04 64.17
C ARG A 329 -11.72 -14.48 64.61
N ARG A 330 -10.65 -15.28 64.78
CA ARG A 330 -10.43 -16.45 65.68
C ARG A 330 -11.14 -17.76 65.30
N ASP A 331 -10.63 -18.98 65.51
CA ASP A 331 -9.39 -19.63 65.98
C ASP A 331 -9.48 -21.06 65.36
N GLY A 332 -8.42 -21.74 64.91
CA GLY A 332 -7.66 -22.64 65.77
C GLY A 332 -7.43 -24.03 65.12
N GLN A 333 -6.23 -24.56 65.37
CA GLN A 333 -5.76 -25.97 65.32
C GLN A 333 -5.64 -26.68 63.94
N ARG A 334 -4.43 -26.95 63.44
CA ARG A 334 -3.41 -27.97 63.83
C ARG A 334 -3.78 -29.43 63.50
N ARG A 335 -3.16 -29.96 62.44
CA ARG A 335 -2.34 -31.20 62.33
C ARG A 335 -2.65 -32.05 61.07
N ARG A 336 -1.59 -32.27 60.28
CA ARG A 336 -1.36 -33.38 59.32
C ARG A 336 -1.12 -34.72 60.09
N PRO A 337 -0.75 -35.87 59.46
CA PRO A 337 -0.92 -36.36 58.08
C PRO A 337 -1.47 -37.81 58.02
N ALA A 338 -1.89 -38.25 56.83
CA ALA A 338 -1.50 -39.51 56.17
C ALA A 338 -1.86 -39.40 54.68
#